data_AF-A0A1W1BME7-F1
#
_entry.id   AF-A0A1W1BME7-F1
#
_cell.length_a   1.000
_cell.length_b   1.000
_cell.length_c   1.000
_cell.angle_alpha   90.00
_cell.angle_beta   90.00
_cell.angle_gamma   90.00
#
_symmetry.space_group_name_H-M   'P 1'
#
loop_
_entity.id
_entity.type
_entity.pdbx_description
1 polymer ?
#
loop_
_entity_poly.entity_id
_entity_poly.type
_entity_poly.pdbx_seq_one_letter_code
_entity_poly.pdbx_strand_id
1 'polypeptide(L)'
;MWLKELKIAVVQKDVEQVEKLLEDIPSFDNPEEIEEALYLLKEAKSIIEKLKDDTAESMAQMKKNIDFLNSATADKTAKFDITS
;
A
#
# COMPACT_ATOMS: atom_id res chain seq x y z
N MET A 1 -26.69 5.39 3.99
CA MET A 1 -26.13 4.01 3.92
C MET A 1 -24.64 4.04 3.61
N TRP A 2 -24.23 4.79 2.58
CA TRP A 2 -22.84 5.00 2.20
C TRP A 2 -21.90 5.44 3.34
N LEU A 3 -22.26 6.44 4.15
CA LEU A 3 -21.40 6.92 5.25
C LEU A 3 -21.10 5.84 6.29
N LYS A 4 -22.09 4.98 6.58
CA LYS A 4 -21.93 3.84 7.48
C LYS A 4 -20.97 2.81 6.89
N GLU A 5 -21.07 2.54 5.59
CA GLU A 5 -20.17 1.63 4.88
C GLU A 5 -18.75 2.18 4.81
N LEU A 6 -18.58 3.49 4.56
CA LEU A 6 -17.28 4.14 4.61
C LEU A 6 -16.65 4.02 6.00
N LYS A 7 -17.41 4.27 7.07
CA LYS A 7 -16.92 4.10 8.44
C LYS A 7 -16.49 2.66 8.71
N ILE A 8 -17.26 1.66 8.26
CA ILE A 8 -16.90 0.25 8.39
C ILE A 8 -15.61 -0.05 7.64
N ALA A 9 -15.50 0.40 6.38
CA ALA A 9 -14.33 0.17 5.53
C ALA A 9 -13.06 0.79 6.14
N VAL A 10 -13.15 2.02 6.65
CA VAL A 10 -12.04 2.70 7.34
C VAL A 10 -11.61 1.95 8.60
N VAL A 11 -12.55 1.53 9.45
CA VAL A 11 -12.26 0.78 10.68
C VAL A 11 -11.60 -0.57 10.38
N GLN A 12 -12.07 -1.27 9.34
CA GLN A 12 -11.53 -2.56 8.92
C GLN A 12 -10.25 -2.44 8.08
N LYS A 13 -9.86 -1.22 7.68
CA LYS A 13 -8.78 -0.95 6.71
C LYS A 13 -8.98 -1.71 5.39
N ASP A 14 -10.25 -1.85 5.00
CA ASP A 14 -10.64 -2.54 3.78
C ASP A 14 -10.53 -1.58 2.59
N VAL A 15 -9.38 -1.62 1.91
CA VAL A 15 -9.08 -0.72 0.79
C VAL A 15 -9.98 -1.02 -0.42
N GLU A 16 -10.35 -2.27 -0.65
CA GLU A 16 -11.23 -2.66 -1.76
C GLU A 16 -12.63 -2.08 -1.57
N GLN A 17 -13.15 -2.13 -0.34
CA GLN A 17 -14.44 -1.53 -0.02
C GLN A 17 -14.39 0.00 -0.10
N VAL A 18 -13.29 0.65 0.30
CA VAL A 18 -13.10 2.10 0.10
C VAL A 18 -13.09 2.44 -1.39
N GLU A 19 -12.37 1.69 -2.22
CA GLU A 19 -12.30 1.91 -3.67
C GLU A 19 -13.69 1.79 -4.31
N LYS A 20 -14.44 0.74 -3.97
CA LYS A 20 -15.81 0.54 -4.44
C LYS A 20 -16.74 1.70 -4.03
N LEU A 21 -16.59 2.22 -2.81
CA LEU A 21 -17.40 3.35 -2.35
C LEU A 21 -17.05 4.67 -3.07
N LEU A 22 -15.87 4.79 -3.68
CA LEU A 22 -15.48 5.95 -4.47
C LEU A 22 -16.03 5.93 -5.91
N GLU A 23 -16.53 4.77 -6.39
CA GLU A 23 -17.17 4.67 -7.71
C GLU A 23 -18.54 5.36 -7.75
N ASP A 24 -19.21 5.44 -6.60
CA ASP A 24 -20.53 6.05 -6.45
C ASP A 24 -20.45 7.38 -5.68
N ILE A 25 -21.12 8.41 -6.19
CA ILE A 25 -21.23 9.71 -5.49
C ILE A 25 -22.37 9.64 -4.48
N PRO A 26 -22.11 9.75 -3.16
CA PRO A 26 -23.16 9.74 -2.15
C PRO A 26 -24.01 11.02 -2.19
N SER A 27 -25.27 10.88 -1.77
CA SER A 27 -26.12 12.00 -1.41
C SER A 27 -26.11 12.17 0.11
N PHE A 28 -26.06 13.41 0.58
CA PHE A 28 -26.03 13.79 1.99
C PHE A 28 -27.21 14.72 2.28
N ASP A 29 -27.89 14.47 3.39
CA ASP A 29 -29.08 15.24 3.77
C ASP A 29 -28.75 16.44 4.65
N ASN A 30 -27.60 16.41 5.33
CA ASN A 30 -27.17 17.44 6.27
C ASN A 30 -25.67 17.79 6.12
N PRO A 31 -25.26 19.02 6.51
CA PRO A 31 -23.86 19.43 6.47
C PRO A 31 -22.93 18.62 7.37
N GLU A 32 -23.46 18.06 8.47
CA GLU A 32 -22.71 17.28 9.45
C GLU A 32 -22.20 15.95 8.85
N GLU A 33 -23.02 15.28 8.04
CA GLU A 33 -22.64 14.06 7.31
C GLU A 33 -21.54 14.32 6.29
N ILE A 34 -21.53 15.51 5.67
CA ILE A 34 -20.47 15.93 4.75
C ILE A 34 -19.17 16.11 5.51
N GLU A 35 -19.21 16.79 6.66
CA GLU A 35 -18.03 16.98 7.50
C GLU A 35 -17.49 15.63 8.02
N GLU A 36 -18.38 14.73 8.46
CA GLU A 36 -18.00 13.38 8.86
C GLU A 36 -17.37 12.58 7.71
N ALA A 37 -17.97 12.61 6.52
CA ALA A 37 -17.43 11.96 5.33
C ALA A 37 -16.02 12.49 5.00
N LEU A 38 -15.80 13.81 5.10
CA LEU A 38 -14.49 14.41 4.84
C LEU A 38 -13.42 13.90 5.82
N TYR A 39 -13.73 13.81 7.11
CA TYR A 39 -12.79 13.26 8.09
C TYR A 39 -12.50 11.79 7.85
N LEU A 40 -13.53 11.00 7.52
CA LEU A 40 -13.36 9.58 7.20
C LEU A 40 -12.52 9.36 5.94
N LEU A 41 -12.72 10.18 4.89
CA LEU A 41 -11.92 10.13 3.67
C LEU A 41 -10.46 10.52 3.93
N LYS A 42 -10.23 11.48 4.82
CA LYS A 42 -8.86 11.86 5.23
C LYS A 42 -8.17 10.71 5.96
N GLU A 43 -8.86 10.01 6.84
CA GLU A 43 -8.33 8.83 7.52
C GLU A 43 -8.08 7.69 6.53
N ALA A 44 -9.03 7.41 5.63
CA ALA A 44 -8.89 6.42 4.57
C ALA A 44 -7.63 6.69 3.73
N LYS A 45 -7.41 7.95 3.34
CA LYS A 45 -6.20 8.37 2.62
C LYS A 45 -4.93 8.06 3.42
N SER A 46 -4.90 8.38 4.72
CA SER A 46 -3.73 8.12 5.56
C SER A 46 -3.41 6.62 5.65
N ILE A 47 -4.43 5.77 5.73
CA ILE A 47 -4.28 4.31 5.72
C ILE A 47 -3.65 3.84 4.41
N ILE A 48 -4.15 4.32 3.27
CA ILE A 48 -3.65 3.95 1.94
C ILE A 48 -2.20 4.42 1.73
N GLU A 49 -1.89 5.67 2.14
CA GLU A 49 -0.53 6.20 2.06
C GLU A 49 0.45 5.36 2.88
N LYS A 50 0.07 4.97 4.09
CA LYS A 50 0.88 4.09 4.92
C LYS A 50 1.10 2.73 4.28
N LEU A 51 0.05 2.10 3.74
CA LEU A 51 0.16 0.80 3.07
C LEU A 51 1.10 0.86 1.86
N LYS A 52 1.03 1.95 1.09
CA LYS A 52 1.92 2.21 -0.04
C LYS A 52 3.38 2.33 0.42
N ASP A 53 3.63 3.07 1.50
CA ASP A 53 4.98 3.27 2.04
C ASP A 53 5.57 1.95 2.60
N ASP A 54 4.80 1.19 3.38
CA ASP A 54 5.19 -0.13 3.92
C ASP A 54 5.50 -1.14 2.79
N THR A 55 4.71 -1.09 1.71
CA THR A 55 4.92 -1.91 0.52
C THR A 55 6.21 -1.52 -0.21
N ALA A 56 6.46 -0.22 -0.37
CA ALA A 56 7.67 0.29 -1.01
C ALA A 56 8.93 -0.12 -0.23
N GLU A 57 8.90 -0.05 1.10
CA GLU A 57 9.98 -0.50 1.96
C GLU A 57 10.24 -2.01 1.79
N SER A 58 9.17 -2.81 1.81
CA SER A 58 9.26 -4.27 1.62
C SER A 58 9.86 -4.62 0.25
N MET A 59 9.44 -3.93 -0.81
CA MET A 59 10.01 -4.09 -2.16
C MET A 59 11.49 -3.74 -2.22
N ALA A 60 11.92 -2.67 -1.54
CA ALA A 60 13.33 -2.28 -1.48
C ALA A 60 14.18 -3.35 -0.78
N GLN A 61 13.68 -3.94 0.31
CA GLN A 61 14.36 -5.05 1.00
C GLN A 61 14.45 -6.30 0.12
N MET A 62 13.37 -6.67 -0.57
CA MET A 62 13.39 -7.80 -1.52
C MET A 62 14.41 -7.59 -2.64
N LYS A 63 14.46 -6.39 -3.22
CA LYS A 63 15.47 -6.05 -4.24
C LYS A 63 16.89 -6.24 -3.72
N LYS A 64 17.19 -5.74 -2.52
CA LYS A 64 18.51 -5.90 -1.88
C LYS A 64 18.88 -7.37 -1.69
N ASN A 65 17.92 -8.20 -1.29
CA ASN A 65 18.14 -9.64 -1.12
C ASN A 65 18.43 -10.33 -2.47
N ILE A 66 17.69 -9.97 -3.53
CA ILE A 66 17.94 -10.47 -4.89
C ILE A 66 19.34 -10.07 -5.36
N ASP A 67 19.72 -8.80 -5.19
CA ASP A 67 21.04 -8.28 -5.59
C ASP A 67 22.17 -9.01 -4.84
N PHE A 68 22.00 -9.26 -3.53
CA PHE A 68 22.94 -10.05 -2.74
C PHE A 68 23.10 -11.48 -3.27
N LEU A 69 21.99 -12.20 -3.51
CA LEU A 69 22.04 -13.56 -4.04
C LEU A 69 22.73 -13.62 -5.41
N ASN A 70 22.42 -12.66 -6.28
CA ASN A 70 23.04 -12.56 -7.61
C ASN A 70 24.55 -12.33 -7.52
N SER A 71 25.01 -11.46 -6.60
CA SER A 71 26.44 -11.22 -6.38
C SER A 71 27.17 -12.48 -5.88
N ALA A 72 26.53 -13.30 -5.04
CA ALA A 72 27.11 -14.54 -4.54
C ALA A 72 27.21 -15.64 -5.62
N THR A 73 26.37 -15.58 -6.65
CA THR A 73 26.40 -16.54 -7.77
C THR A 73 27.32 -16.14 -8.92
N ALA A 74 27.68 -14.87 -9.06
CA ALA A 74 28.48 -14.37 -10.19
C ALA A 74 29.94 -14.88 -10.21
N ASP A 75 30.48 -15.33 -9.07
CA ASP A 75 31.91 -15.72 -8.94
C ASP A 75 32.23 -17.20 -9.16
N LYS A 76 31.27 -18.07 -9.52
CA LYS A 76 31.56 -19.49 -9.73
C LYS A 76 32.37 -19.80 -11.00
N THR A 77 32.57 -18.81 -11.88
CA THR A 77 33.38 -18.92 -13.11
C THR A 77 34.70 -18.17 -13.06
N ALA A 78 35.14 -17.68 -11.88
CA ALA A 78 36.51 -17.23 -11.70
C ALA A 78 37.44 -18.46 -11.70
N LYS A 79 37.75 -18.97 -12.92
CA LYS A 79 38.91 -19.83 -13.14
C LYS A 79 40.13 -19.02 -12.73
N PHE A 80 40.66 -19.31 -11.55
CA PHE A 80 42.02 -18.91 -11.21
C PHE A 80 42.95 -19.67 -12.17
N ASP A 81 43.24 -19.07 -13.32
CA ASP A 81 44.29 -19.53 -14.22
C ASP A 81 45.63 -19.12 -13.59
N ILE A 82 46.06 -19.90 -12.59
CA ILE A 82 47.39 -19.79 -12.01
C ILE A 82 48.31 -20.65 -12.87
N THR A 83 48.73 -20.14 -14.02
CA THR A 83 49.87 -20.70 -14.75
C THR A 83 51.15 -20.16 -14.11
N SER A 84 51.83 -21.04 -13.35
CA SER A 84 53.23 -20.85 -12.89
C SER A 84 54.23 -21.17 -13.99
#